data_AF-A0A124HVL4-F1
#
_entry.id   AF-A0A124HVL4-F1
#
_cell.length_a   1.000
_cell.length_b   1.000
_cell.length_c   1.000
_cell.angle_alpha   90.00
_cell.angle_beta   90.00
_cell.angle_gamma   90.00
#
_symmetry.space_group_name_H-M   'P 1'
#
loop_
_entity.id
_entity.type
_entity.pdbx_description
1 polymer ?
#
loop_
_entity_poly.entity_id
_entity_poly.type
_entity_poly.pdbx_seq_one_letter_code
_entity_poly.pdbx_strand_id
1 'polypeptide(L)'
;MTTPVLAPSAAPYRTIDTTAAAGDFVVVHSLTTVAGVCLNRDMDGLPKTLLFGGTERLRVSSQALIRPARTWIRAQSMVDEQGVSSRLLPYQTALSLQERGIDPADAVPAALLVVLATGISVDPAEPDKTRAMTYVPAAAPTRLAEVMLTYWDDTSVARKEMETRIATAMRNGPRARGRKKPPPEDTPATDLTDSLPDVMVAAARKAFAPGLALEIALFGRFLAEIPGGRIRSAVSVAHALSVDPHVLLTDEFTALDDWNTGGIIGSVGMLGAQHLSSGTLYRWACLNRRQLRENLAASGASHDEVEEAAQRAEHLFTTAITYTLPNARSSRTGSAALPTLSIAATSDIALTAAAAYETAIDPPAGEEAAERLTAYLTSAAHLNGGTARWLSPTGADAPPLPDVLTVEGH
;
A
#
# COMPACT_ATOMS: atom_id res chain seq x y z
N MET A 1 -16.44 12.07 -6.48
CA MET A 1 -15.70 12.96 -5.56
C MET A 1 -14.29 12.42 -5.42
N THR A 2 -13.46 12.74 -6.41
CA THR A 2 -12.01 12.58 -6.37
C THR A 2 -11.52 13.41 -5.19
N THR A 3 -10.92 12.76 -4.21
CA THR A 3 -10.09 13.46 -3.24
C THR A 3 -9.12 14.31 -4.06
N PRO A 4 -8.93 15.60 -3.79
CA PRO A 4 -7.72 16.24 -4.22
C PRO A 4 -6.63 15.49 -3.45
N VAL A 5 -6.09 14.43 -4.08
CA VAL A 5 -4.69 14.12 -3.94
C VAL A 5 -4.07 15.48 -4.19
N LEU A 6 -3.48 16.09 -3.16
CA LEU A 6 -2.39 17.01 -3.40
C LEU A 6 -1.50 16.23 -4.37
N ALA A 7 -1.66 16.49 -5.67
CA ALA A 7 -0.69 16.07 -6.65
C ALA A 7 0.62 16.55 -6.03
N PRO A 8 1.61 15.67 -5.82
CA PRO A 8 2.91 16.13 -5.38
C PRO A 8 3.50 16.90 -6.56
N SER A 9 3.05 18.13 -6.72
CA SER A 9 3.48 19.11 -7.68
C SER A 9 4.01 20.26 -6.86
N ALA A 10 5.30 20.55 -7.10
CA ALA A 10 6.02 21.78 -6.76
C ALA A 10 6.91 21.83 -5.51
N ALA A 11 7.31 20.70 -4.94
CA ALA A 11 8.68 20.56 -4.43
C ALA A 11 9.14 19.13 -4.74
N PRO A 12 10.21 18.91 -5.53
CA PRO A 12 10.70 17.56 -5.73
C PRO A 12 11.10 17.04 -4.36
N TYR A 13 10.42 16.01 -3.87
CA TYR A 13 10.99 15.21 -2.79
C TYR A 13 12.41 14.88 -3.22
N ARG A 14 13.38 15.23 -2.39
CA ARG A 14 14.76 14.89 -2.70
C ARG A 14 14.83 13.37 -2.78
N THR A 15 15.21 12.90 -3.95
CA THR A 15 15.56 11.52 -4.19
C THR A 15 16.59 11.05 -3.17
N ILE A 16 16.34 9.91 -2.56
CA ILE A 16 17.29 9.23 -1.68
C ILE A 16 17.80 7.98 -2.40
N ASP A 17 19.05 8.03 -2.84
CA ASP A 17 19.69 6.91 -3.54
C ASP A 17 20.62 6.14 -2.60
N THR A 18 20.33 4.85 -2.41
CA THR A 18 21.15 3.91 -1.65
C THR A 18 21.73 2.79 -2.52
N THR A 19 21.47 2.82 -3.84
CA THR A 19 21.70 1.69 -4.75
C THR A 19 23.19 1.37 -4.93
N ALA A 20 24.07 2.37 -4.81
CA ALA A 20 25.52 2.19 -4.89
C ALA A 20 26.14 1.50 -3.66
N ALA A 21 25.47 1.54 -2.49
CA ALA A 21 25.98 0.96 -1.26
C ALA A 21 25.68 -0.54 -1.19
N ALA A 22 26.64 -1.34 -0.71
CA ALA A 22 26.50 -2.79 -0.58
C ALA A 22 25.64 -3.18 0.64
N GLY A 23 24.96 -4.33 0.54
CA GLY A 23 24.16 -4.90 1.63
C GLY A 23 22.83 -5.49 1.16
N ASP A 24 22.34 -6.47 1.91
CA ASP A 24 21.09 -7.19 1.61
C ASP A 24 19.82 -6.39 1.93
N PHE A 25 19.94 -5.40 2.80
CA PHE A 25 18.83 -4.58 3.26
C PHE A 25 19.11 -3.09 3.07
N VAL A 26 18.04 -2.34 2.82
CA VAL A 26 18.01 -0.89 3.00
C VAL A 26 17.14 -0.58 4.20
N VAL A 27 17.69 0.09 5.21
CA VAL A 27 16.99 0.54 6.41
C VAL A 27 16.80 2.05 6.37
N VAL A 28 15.61 2.49 6.75
CA VAL A 28 15.27 3.91 6.89
C VAL A 28 14.87 4.17 8.33
N HIS A 29 15.63 5.04 8.99
CA HIS A 29 15.31 5.60 10.30
C HIS A 29 14.93 7.07 10.08
N SER A 30 13.80 7.51 10.62
CA SER A 30 13.46 8.94 10.58
C SER A 30 12.79 9.41 11.86
N LEU A 31 13.09 10.66 12.20
CA LEU A 31 12.46 11.43 13.27
C LEU A 31 11.63 12.54 12.65
N THR A 32 10.38 12.68 13.07
CA THR A 32 9.47 13.69 12.52
C THR A 32 8.62 14.26 13.63
N THR A 33 8.82 15.54 13.91
CA THR A 33 8.02 16.27 14.90
C THR A 33 6.71 16.74 14.27
N VAL A 34 5.60 16.45 14.94
CA VAL A 34 4.25 16.83 14.52
C VAL A 34 3.54 17.56 15.66
N ALA A 35 2.70 18.53 15.31
CA ALA A 35 2.00 19.39 16.29
C ALA A 35 0.49 19.40 16.02
N GLY A 36 -0.31 19.04 17.03
CA GLY A 36 -1.77 19.13 16.97
C GLY A 36 -2.41 18.25 15.89
N VAL A 37 -1.93 17.02 15.70
CA VAL A 37 -2.37 16.13 14.60
C VAL A 37 -3.14 14.91 15.11
N CYS A 38 -3.92 14.29 14.21
CA CYS A 38 -4.57 12.99 14.42
C CYS A 38 -4.27 12.05 13.25
N LEU A 39 -2.99 11.70 13.05
CA LEU A 39 -2.50 10.92 11.91
C LEU A 39 -3.11 9.51 11.81
N ASN A 40 -3.43 8.91 12.96
CA ASN A 40 -4.05 7.61 13.03
C ASN A 40 -4.91 7.48 14.29
N ARG A 41 -6.17 7.05 14.13
CA ARG A 41 -7.17 7.00 15.20
C ARG A 41 -7.80 5.61 15.35
N ASP A 42 -8.36 5.37 16.52
CA ASP A 42 -9.19 4.20 16.82
C ASP A 42 -10.67 4.41 16.42
N MET A 43 -11.55 3.54 16.91
CA MET A 43 -12.97 3.56 16.62
C MET A 43 -13.70 4.73 17.30
N ASP A 44 -13.19 5.20 18.43
CA ASP A 44 -13.75 6.31 19.21
C ASP A 44 -13.21 7.67 18.74
N GLY A 45 -12.26 7.66 17.81
CA GLY A 45 -11.69 8.85 17.21
C GLY A 45 -10.49 9.41 17.97
N LEU A 46 -9.99 8.69 18.97
CA LEU A 46 -8.79 9.03 19.72
C LEU A 46 -7.53 8.68 18.90
N PRO A 47 -6.46 9.51 18.96
CA PRO A 47 -5.15 9.14 18.46
C PRO A 47 -4.71 7.80 19.07
N LYS A 48 -4.22 6.89 18.23
CA LYS A 48 -3.77 5.58 18.75
C LYS A 48 -2.55 5.78 19.64
N THR A 49 -2.49 5.04 20.74
CA THR A 49 -1.33 5.00 21.63
C THR A 49 -0.71 3.60 21.70
N LEU A 50 0.45 3.50 22.37
CA LEU A 50 1.01 2.25 22.90
C LEU A 50 1.80 2.52 24.18
N LEU A 51 1.98 1.49 25.01
CA LEU A 51 2.93 1.53 26.12
C LEU A 51 4.33 1.11 25.63
N PHE A 52 5.36 1.91 25.91
CA PHE A 52 6.74 1.56 25.60
C PHE A 52 7.67 2.11 26.70
N GLY A 53 8.50 1.22 27.29
CA GLY A 53 9.39 1.55 28.41
C GLY A 53 8.68 2.12 29.64
N GLY A 54 7.44 1.71 29.89
CA GLY A 54 6.64 2.19 31.02
C GLY A 54 5.90 3.51 30.78
N THR A 55 6.03 4.12 29.60
CA THR A 55 5.38 5.40 29.25
C THR A 55 4.43 5.22 28.07
N GLU A 56 3.24 5.82 28.14
CA GLU A 56 2.30 5.86 27.02
C GLU A 56 2.81 6.78 25.91
N ARG A 57 2.79 6.33 24.66
CA ARG A 57 3.32 7.00 23.47
C ARG A 57 2.27 7.14 22.40
N LEU A 58 2.34 8.23 21.62
CA LEU A 58 1.58 8.33 20.37
C LEU A 58 2.03 7.20 19.43
N ARG A 59 1.08 6.52 18.80
CA ARG A 59 1.34 5.45 17.83
C ARG A 59 0.74 5.78 16.48
N VAL A 60 1.51 5.56 15.43
CA VAL A 60 0.99 5.46 14.06
C VAL A 60 1.15 4.01 13.58
N SER A 61 0.05 3.41 13.14
CA SER A 61 0.11 2.01 12.66
C SER A 61 0.95 1.86 11.39
N SER A 62 1.66 0.74 11.26
CA SER A 62 2.44 0.41 10.06
C SER A 62 1.60 0.47 8.79
N GLN A 63 0.35 0.02 8.83
CA GLN A 63 -0.60 0.13 7.71
C GLN A 63 -0.92 1.58 7.34
N ALA A 64 -1.04 2.47 8.34
CA ALA A 64 -1.28 3.89 8.10
C ALA A 64 -0.05 4.58 7.48
N LEU A 65 1.17 4.10 7.78
CA LEU A 65 2.42 4.59 7.18
C LEU A 65 2.63 4.05 5.75
N ILE A 66 2.30 2.78 5.51
CA ILE A 66 2.45 2.15 4.19
C ILE A 66 1.49 2.77 3.16
N ARG A 67 0.27 3.12 3.56
CA ARG A 67 -0.74 3.65 2.63
C ARG A 67 -0.28 4.89 1.84
N PRO A 68 0.16 6.00 2.47
CA PRO A 68 0.61 7.19 1.74
C PRO A 68 1.86 6.91 0.91
N ALA A 69 2.82 6.12 1.43
CA ALA A 69 4.00 5.70 0.66
C ALA A 69 3.60 4.92 -0.60
N ARG A 70 2.74 3.91 -0.48
CA ARG A 70 2.21 3.13 -1.62
C ARG A 70 1.49 4.00 -2.64
N THR A 71 0.70 4.98 -2.16
CA THR A 71 -0.07 5.88 -3.03
C THR A 71 0.87 6.79 -3.81
N TRP A 72 1.90 7.30 -3.15
CA TRP A 72 2.93 8.11 -3.79
C TRP A 72 3.73 7.31 -4.82
N ILE A 73 4.22 6.12 -4.47
CA ILE A 73 4.94 5.22 -5.38
C ILE A 73 4.12 4.93 -6.63
N ARG A 74 2.83 4.57 -6.45
CA ARG A 74 1.92 4.35 -7.57
C ARG A 74 1.79 5.57 -8.49
N ALA A 75 1.73 6.77 -7.93
CA ALA A 75 1.64 8.00 -8.70
C ALA A 75 2.93 8.31 -9.49
N GLN A 76 4.07 7.72 -9.11
CA GLN A 76 5.34 7.80 -9.85
C GLN A 76 5.51 6.66 -10.87
N SER A 77 4.72 5.58 -10.76
CA SER A 77 4.74 4.45 -11.69
C SER A 77 3.96 4.72 -12.98
N MET A 78 4.40 4.09 -14.07
CA MET A 78 3.63 4.04 -15.32
C MET A 78 2.26 3.40 -15.07
N VAL A 79 1.24 3.81 -15.81
CA VAL A 79 -0.17 3.40 -15.57
C VAL A 79 -0.36 1.89 -15.57
N ASP A 80 0.32 1.20 -16.48
CA ASP A 80 0.31 -0.26 -16.65
C ASP A 80 1.10 -1.00 -15.55
N GLU A 81 2.07 -0.34 -14.93
CA GLU A 81 2.85 -0.82 -13.78
C GLU A 81 2.18 -0.57 -12.42
N GLN A 82 0.95 -0.04 -12.39
CA GLN A 82 0.23 0.19 -11.15
C GLN A 82 -0.54 -1.05 -10.70
N GLY A 83 -0.66 -1.27 -9.40
CA GLY A 83 -1.63 -2.21 -8.84
C GLY A 83 -3.02 -1.59 -8.73
N VAL A 84 -4.06 -2.35 -9.07
CA VAL A 84 -5.47 -1.95 -8.99
C VAL A 84 -6.21 -2.89 -8.04
N SER A 85 -6.96 -2.30 -7.10
CA SER A 85 -7.82 -3.04 -6.19
C SER A 85 -9.27 -2.93 -6.67
N SER A 86 -9.80 -3.96 -7.33
CA SER A 86 -11.14 -3.92 -7.94
C SER A 86 -11.86 -5.27 -7.89
N ARG A 87 -13.19 -5.22 -7.91
CA ARG A 87 -14.04 -6.38 -8.20
C ARG A 87 -14.36 -6.51 -9.70
N LEU A 88 -14.05 -5.50 -10.51
CA LEU A 88 -14.44 -5.41 -11.93
C LEU A 88 -13.43 -6.10 -12.86
N LEU A 89 -12.65 -7.07 -12.38
CA LEU A 89 -11.63 -7.74 -13.19
C LEU A 89 -12.24 -8.46 -14.42
N PRO A 90 -13.34 -9.23 -14.33
CA PRO A 90 -13.99 -9.82 -15.50
C PRO A 90 -14.50 -8.75 -16.46
N TYR A 91 -15.18 -7.73 -15.95
CA TYR A 91 -15.68 -6.63 -16.77
C TYR A 91 -14.57 -5.93 -17.58
N GLN A 92 -13.46 -5.57 -16.93
CA GLN A 92 -12.32 -4.93 -17.61
C GLN A 92 -11.64 -5.88 -18.62
N THR A 93 -11.62 -7.19 -18.33
CA THR A 93 -11.08 -8.18 -19.27
C THR A 93 -11.98 -8.31 -20.51
N ALA A 94 -13.31 -8.25 -20.33
CA ALA A 94 -14.27 -8.24 -21.43
C ALA A 94 -14.14 -6.98 -22.30
N LEU A 95 -13.95 -5.81 -21.68
CA LEU A 95 -13.67 -4.58 -22.42
C LEU A 95 -12.40 -4.71 -23.27
N SER A 96 -11.32 -5.26 -22.71
CA SER A 96 -10.08 -5.46 -23.46
C SER A 96 -10.24 -6.44 -24.64
N LEU A 97 -11.09 -7.46 -24.52
CA LEU A 97 -11.45 -8.33 -25.65
C LEU A 97 -12.26 -7.58 -26.73
N GLN A 98 -13.20 -6.72 -26.32
CA GLN A 98 -14.01 -5.91 -27.26
C GLN A 98 -13.16 -4.90 -28.04
N GLU A 99 -12.22 -4.24 -27.37
CA GLU A 99 -11.24 -3.35 -28.01
C GLU A 99 -10.40 -4.07 -29.07
N ARG A 100 -10.31 -5.40 -29.00
CA ARG A 100 -9.61 -6.27 -29.95
C ARG A 100 -10.54 -6.92 -30.99
N GLY A 101 -11.79 -6.46 -31.08
CA GLY A 101 -12.74 -6.85 -32.12
C GLY A 101 -13.61 -8.06 -31.80
N ILE A 102 -13.61 -8.55 -30.55
CA ILE A 102 -14.52 -9.61 -30.12
C ILE A 102 -15.89 -9.01 -29.81
N ASP A 103 -16.96 -9.63 -30.32
CA ASP A 103 -18.32 -9.19 -30.06
C ASP A 103 -18.62 -9.23 -28.54
N PRO A 104 -19.35 -8.24 -27.97
CA PRO A 104 -19.71 -8.24 -26.55
C PRO A 104 -20.36 -9.54 -26.06
N ALA A 105 -21.17 -10.22 -26.89
CA ALA A 105 -21.82 -11.48 -26.54
C ALA A 105 -20.81 -12.62 -26.30
N ASP A 106 -19.69 -12.62 -27.05
CA ASP A 106 -18.62 -13.61 -26.89
C ASP A 106 -17.57 -13.17 -25.85
N ALA A 107 -17.32 -11.86 -25.74
CA ALA A 107 -16.29 -11.30 -24.87
C ALA A 107 -16.59 -11.53 -23.39
N VAL A 108 -17.87 -11.40 -22.98
CA VAL A 108 -18.26 -11.55 -21.56
C VAL A 108 -18.07 -13.00 -21.05
N PRO A 109 -18.61 -14.05 -21.72
CA PRO A 109 -18.32 -15.43 -21.34
C PRO A 109 -16.83 -15.76 -21.36
N ALA A 110 -16.10 -15.26 -22.35
CA ALA A 110 -14.67 -15.49 -22.47
C ALA A 110 -13.89 -14.86 -21.30
N ALA A 111 -14.15 -13.59 -20.97
CA ALA A 111 -13.53 -12.91 -19.84
C ALA A 111 -13.80 -13.61 -18.50
N LEU A 112 -15.03 -14.09 -18.30
CA LEU A 112 -15.39 -14.81 -17.09
C LEU A 112 -14.67 -16.15 -16.98
N LEU A 113 -14.58 -16.87 -18.09
CA LEU A 113 -13.89 -18.14 -18.17
C LEU A 113 -12.39 -18.00 -17.83
N VAL A 114 -11.69 -17.02 -18.42
CA VAL A 114 -10.25 -16.83 -18.12
C VAL A 114 -10.00 -16.34 -16.70
N VAL A 115 -10.89 -15.52 -16.11
CA VAL A 115 -10.78 -15.14 -14.69
C VAL A 115 -10.99 -16.35 -13.79
N LEU A 116 -11.99 -17.19 -14.05
CA LEU A 116 -12.21 -18.42 -13.31
C LEU A 116 -11.04 -19.40 -13.44
N ALA A 117 -10.41 -19.48 -14.62
CA ALA A 117 -9.21 -20.29 -14.84
C ALA A 117 -8.07 -19.92 -13.87
N THR A 118 -7.99 -18.67 -13.42
CA THR A 118 -6.98 -18.27 -12.43
C THR A 118 -7.23 -18.85 -11.03
N GLY A 119 -8.45 -19.26 -10.74
CA GLY A 119 -8.95 -19.67 -9.42
C GLY A 119 -9.77 -18.59 -8.71
N ILE A 120 -9.97 -17.42 -9.32
CA ILE A 120 -10.79 -16.34 -8.74
C ILE A 120 -12.26 -16.58 -9.06
N SER A 121 -13.09 -16.65 -8.01
CA SER A 121 -14.53 -16.80 -8.11
C SER A 121 -15.22 -15.51 -8.53
N VAL A 122 -16.22 -15.65 -9.39
CA VAL A 122 -17.14 -14.57 -9.79
C VAL A 122 -18.34 -14.49 -8.85
N ASP A 123 -18.95 -13.31 -8.73
CA ASP A 123 -20.15 -13.13 -7.92
C ASP A 123 -21.37 -13.75 -8.63
N PRO A 124 -22.08 -14.71 -8.00
CA PRO A 124 -23.24 -15.35 -8.63
C PRO A 124 -24.41 -14.39 -8.91
N ALA A 125 -24.50 -13.26 -8.21
CA ALA A 125 -25.56 -12.27 -8.40
C ALA A 125 -25.17 -11.17 -9.39
N GLU A 126 -23.87 -10.88 -9.50
CA GLU A 126 -23.30 -9.84 -10.37
C GLU A 126 -22.16 -10.48 -11.18
N PRO A 127 -22.46 -11.27 -12.24
CA PRO A 127 -21.47 -12.11 -12.90
C PRO A 127 -20.33 -11.30 -13.53
N ASP A 128 -20.49 -10.00 -13.80
CA ASP A 128 -19.44 -9.09 -14.27
C ASP A 128 -18.37 -8.76 -13.19
N LYS A 129 -18.56 -9.23 -11.95
CA LYS A 129 -17.70 -8.92 -10.80
C LYS A 129 -17.12 -10.17 -10.15
N THR A 130 -15.96 -10.02 -9.54
CA THR A 130 -15.41 -11.04 -8.63
C THR A 130 -16.14 -11.03 -7.29
N ARG A 131 -16.15 -12.18 -6.62
CA ARG A 131 -16.78 -12.33 -5.30
C ARG A 131 -16.07 -11.52 -4.21
N ALA A 132 -14.74 -11.48 -4.27
CA ALA A 132 -13.89 -10.71 -3.37
C ALA A 132 -13.10 -9.65 -4.14
N MET A 133 -12.64 -8.61 -3.44
CA MET A 133 -11.77 -7.59 -4.02
C MET A 133 -10.45 -8.22 -4.46
N THR A 134 -10.07 -8.02 -5.72
CA THR A 134 -8.78 -8.48 -6.25
C THR A 134 -7.81 -7.30 -6.25
N TYR A 135 -6.58 -7.52 -5.81
CA TYR A 135 -5.51 -6.53 -5.94
C TYR A 135 -4.53 -7.02 -7.01
N VAL A 136 -4.60 -6.56 -8.25
CA VAL A 136 -3.82 -7.11 -9.39
C VAL A 136 -3.13 -6.00 -10.18
N PRO A 137 -2.08 -6.29 -10.98
CA PRO A 137 -1.52 -5.30 -11.89
C PRO A 137 -2.59 -4.69 -12.80
N ALA A 138 -2.47 -3.41 -13.15
CA ALA A 138 -3.39 -2.69 -14.02
C ALA A 138 -3.43 -3.30 -15.42
N ALA A 139 -2.30 -3.84 -15.89
CA ALA A 139 -2.20 -4.60 -17.14
C ALA A 139 -2.86 -5.99 -17.10
N ALA A 140 -3.31 -6.48 -15.94
CA ALA A 140 -3.84 -7.84 -15.80
C ALA A 140 -5.05 -8.12 -16.72
N PRO A 141 -6.06 -7.23 -16.87
CA PRO A 141 -7.18 -7.46 -17.78
C PRO A 141 -6.72 -7.65 -19.24
N THR A 142 -5.80 -6.81 -19.71
CA THR A 142 -5.23 -6.89 -21.06
C THR A 142 -4.49 -8.21 -21.27
N ARG A 143 -3.67 -8.63 -20.30
CA ARG A 143 -2.93 -9.90 -20.37
C ARG A 143 -3.85 -11.12 -20.32
N LEU A 144 -4.91 -11.07 -19.52
CA LEU A 144 -5.92 -12.14 -19.51
C LEU A 144 -6.67 -12.23 -20.84
N ALA A 145 -6.98 -11.08 -21.47
CA ALA A 145 -7.58 -11.05 -22.80
C ALA A 145 -6.64 -11.67 -23.85
N GLU A 146 -5.34 -11.37 -23.81
CA GLU A 146 -4.33 -11.96 -24.70
C GLU A 146 -4.21 -13.48 -24.51
N VAL A 147 -4.21 -13.96 -23.26
CA VAL A 147 -4.25 -15.40 -22.97
C VAL A 147 -5.51 -16.02 -23.56
N MET A 148 -6.67 -15.42 -23.35
CA MET A 148 -7.94 -15.94 -23.89
C MET A 148 -7.93 -15.99 -25.43
N LEU A 149 -7.41 -14.97 -26.11
CA LEU A 149 -7.29 -14.97 -27.57
C LEU A 149 -6.33 -16.03 -28.09
N THR A 150 -5.26 -16.31 -27.36
CA THR A 150 -4.28 -17.36 -27.73
C THR A 150 -4.93 -18.76 -27.73
N TYR A 151 -5.85 -19.01 -26.79
CA TYR A 151 -6.56 -20.29 -26.65
C TYR A 151 -8.03 -20.19 -27.08
N TRP A 152 -8.34 -19.30 -28.03
CA TRP A 152 -9.72 -18.99 -28.39
C TRP A 152 -10.49 -20.21 -28.91
N ASP A 153 -9.88 -20.98 -29.81
CA ASP A 153 -10.51 -22.13 -30.44
C ASP A 153 -10.63 -23.32 -29.48
N ASP A 154 -9.58 -23.55 -28.69
CA ASP A 154 -9.52 -24.60 -27.65
C ASP A 154 -10.58 -24.42 -26.56
N THR A 155 -11.01 -23.17 -26.31
CA THR A 155 -11.98 -22.84 -25.27
C THR A 155 -13.42 -22.75 -25.77
N SER A 156 -13.68 -23.04 -27.06
CA SER A 156 -15.00 -22.85 -27.68
C SER A 156 -16.16 -23.55 -26.95
N VAL A 157 -15.96 -24.79 -26.50
CA VAL A 157 -16.97 -25.56 -25.75
C VAL A 157 -17.21 -24.94 -24.38
N ALA A 158 -16.14 -24.65 -23.63
CA ALA A 158 -16.22 -24.05 -22.30
C ALA A 158 -16.83 -22.65 -22.32
N ARG A 159 -16.57 -21.85 -23.39
CA ARG A 159 -17.19 -20.53 -23.58
C ARG A 159 -18.70 -20.61 -23.81
N LYS A 160 -19.17 -21.56 -24.64
CA LYS A 160 -20.62 -21.79 -24.84
C LYS A 160 -21.32 -22.26 -23.57
N GLU A 161 -20.67 -23.12 -22.79
CA GLU A 161 -21.22 -23.54 -21.51
C GLU A 161 -21.27 -22.36 -20.52
N MET A 162 -20.23 -21.52 -20.49
CA MET A 162 -20.23 -20.29 -19.69
C MET A 162 -21.36 -19.34 -20.09
N GLU A 163 -21.57 -19.12 -21.39
CA GLU A 163 -22.68 -18.32 -21.91
C GLU A 163 -24.04 -18.85 -21.42
N THR A 164 -24.23 -20.17 -21.46
CA THR A 164 -25.44 -20.83 -20.95
C THR A 164 -25.63 -20.63 -19.45
N ARG A 165 -24.53 -20.69 -18.66
CA ARG A 165 -24.54 -20.41 -17.22
C ARG A 165 -24.94 -18.96 -16.93
N ILE A 166 -24.41 -18.00 -17.69
CA ILE A 166 -24.74 -16.57 -17.57
C ILE A 166 -26.22 -16.33 -17.90
N ALA A 167 -26.71 -16.85 -19.03
CA ALA A 167 -28.11 -16.72 -19.42
C ALA A 167 -29.07 -17.31 -18.37
N THR A 168 -28.70 -18.45 -17.79
CA THR A 168 -29.47 -19.09 -16.71
C THR A 168 -29.44 -18.26 -15.43
N ALA A 169 -28.30 -17.67 -15.07
CA ALA A 169 -28.19 -16.79 -13.90
C ALA A 169 -29.04 -15.52 -14.08
N MET A 170 -28.99 -14.88 -15.25
CA MET A 170 -29.79 -13.69 -15.57
C MET A 170 -31.30 -13.98 -15.53
N ARG A 171 -31.75 -15.12 -16.06
CA ARG A 171 -33.17 -15.53 -16.01
C ARG A 171 -33.68 -15.75 -14.59
N ASN A 172 -32.84 -16.28 -13.70
CA ASN A 172 -33.22 -16.63 -12.34
C ASN A 172 -33.17 -15.45 -11.35
N GLY A 173 -32.59 -14.31 -11.76
CA GLY A 173 -32.44 -13.10 -10.94
C GLY A 173 -31.49 -13.26 -9.74
N PRO A 174 -31.19 -12.17 -9.00
CA PRO A 174 -30.32 -12.22 -7.84
C PRO A 174 -30.91 -13.14 -6.76
N ARG A 175 -30.16 -14.17 -6.36
CA ARG A 175 -30.58 -15.04 -5.23
C ARG A 175 -30.64 -14.18 -3.96
N ALA A 176 -31.82 -14.10 -3.33
CA ALA A 176 -31.96 -13.45 -2.04
C ALA A 176 -30.98 -14.09 -1.03
N ARG A 177 -30.17 -13.24 -0.35
CA ARG A 177 -29.25 -13.67 0.71
C ARG A 177 -30.03 -14.47 1.75
N GLY A 178 -29.77 -15.79 1.86
CA GLY A 178 -30.30 -16.64 2.92
C GLY A 178 -31.06 -17.91 2.49
N ARG A 179 -31.39 -18.12 1.21
CA ARG A 179 -31.99 -19.38 0.74
C ARG A 179 -31.01 -20.23 -0.07
N LYS A 180 -30.46 -21.29 0.55
CA LYS A 180 -29.86 -22.42 -0.18
C LYS A 180 -30.98 -23.24 -0.81
N LYS A 181 -31.21 -23.11 -2.12
CA LYS A 181 -31.87 -24.16 -2.90
C LYS A 181 -30.77 -25.11 -3.41
N PRO A 182 -30.97 -26.44 -3.41
CA PRO A 182 -30.00 -27.36 -3.98
C PRO A 182 -29.67 -26.96 -5.44
N PRO A 183 -28.45 -27.26 -5.93
CA PRO A 183 -28.19 -27.18 -7.36
C PRO A 183 -29.24 -27.99 -8.12
N PRO A 184 -29.76 -27.51 -9.27
CA PRO A 184 -30.64 -28.33 -10.10
C PRO A 184 -29.92 -29.62 -10.54
N GLU A 185 -30.63 -30.74 -10.51
CA GLU A 185 -30.12 -32.13 -10.70
C GLU A 185 -29.45 -32.39 -12.06
N ASP A 186 -29.61 -31.49 -13.04
CA ASP A 186 -29.08 -31.66 -14.41
C ASP A 186 -27.89 -30.73 -14.75
N THR A 187 -27.21 -30.13 -13.77
CA THR A 187 -25.96 -29.39 -14.06
C THR A 187 -24.79 -30.37 -13.95
N PRO A 188 -24.04 -30.67 -15.03
CA PRO A 188 -22.81 -31.43 -14.90
C PRO A 188 -21.92 -30.75 -13.86
N ALA A 189 -21.54 -31.51 -12.83
CA ALA A 189 -20.71 -31.05 -11.72
C ALA A 189 -19.21 -30.98 -12.08
N THR A 190 -18.88 -30.89 -13.37
CA THR A 190 -17.52 -30.62 -13.82
C THR A 190 -17.26 -29.12 -13.63
N ASP A 191 -16.19 -28.80 -12.90
CA ASP A 191 -15.76 -27.41 -12.86
C ASP A 191 -15.34 -27.02 -14.28
N LEU A 192 -15.78 -25.86 -14.78
CA LEU A 192 -15.43 -25.44 -16.14
C LEU A 192 -13.92 -25.36 -16.33
N THR A 193 -13.21 -25.13 -15.23
CA THR A 193 -11.76 -25.09 -15.15
C THR A 193 -11.10 -26.43 -15.48
N ASP A 194 -11.75 -27.57 -15.20
CA ASP A 194 -11.23 -28.92 -15.48
C ASP A 194 -11.11 -29.20 -16.99
N SER A 195 -11.89 -28.49 -17.80
CA SER A 195 -11.88 -28.60 -19.27
C SER A 195 -10.84 -27.71 -19.96
N LEU A 196 -10.17 -26.83 -19.21
CA LEU A 196 -9.22 -25.87 -19.76
C LEU A 196 -7.81 -26.44 -19.84
N PRO A 197 -7.01 -26.07 -20.86
CA PRO A 197 -5.61 -26.47 -20.93
C PRO A 197 -4.81 -25.96 -19.73
N ASP A 198 -4.03 -26.83 -19.06
CA ASP A 198 -3.18 -26.45 -17.91
C ASP A 198 -2.22 -25.29 -18.25
N VAL A 199 -1.73 -25.25 -19.50
CA VAL A 199 -0.84 -24.19 -19.99
C VAL A 199 -1.56 -22.83 -20.03
N MET A 200 -2.84 -22.81 -20.39
CA MET A 200 -3.68 -21.60 -20.35
C MET A 200 -3.88 -21.14 -18.90
N VAL A 201 -4.20 -22.06 -17.98
CA VAL A 201 -4.37 -21.77 -16.55
C VAL A 201 -3.09 -21.16 -15.96
N ALA A 202 -1.93 -21.74 -16.28
CA ALA A 202 -0.63 -21.22 -15.86
C ALA A 202 -0.35 -19.81 -16.45
N ALA A 203 -0.66 -19.59 -17.72
CA ALA A 203 -0.50 -18.29 -18.37
C ALA A 203 -1.43 -17.23 -17.76
N ALA A 204 -2.69 -17.59 -17.48
CA ALA A 204 -3.66 -16.70 -16.83
C ALA A 204 -3.19 -16.31 -15.42
N ARG A 205 -2.62 -17.23 -14.64
CA ARG A 205 -2.03 -16.91 -13.32
C ARG A 205 -0.80 -15.99 -13.45
N LYS A 206 0.03 -16.16 -14.48
CA LYS A 206 1.15 -15.25 -14.79
C LYS A 206 0.71 -13.83 -15.15
N ALA A 207 -0.54 -13.61 -15.55
CA ALA A 207 -1.10 -12.26 -15.73
C ALA A 207 -1.11 -11.44 -14.43
N PHE A 208 -1.00 -12.10 -13.27
CA PHE A 208 -0.95 -11.45 -11.95
C PHE A 208 0.45 -11.41 -11.34
N ALA A 209 1.50 -11.67 -12.11
CA ALA A 209 2.87 -11.70 -11.61
C ALA A 209 3.23 -10.38 -10.90
N PRO A 210 3.87 -10.43 -9.73
CA PRO A 210 4.15 -9.24 -8.93
C PRO A 210 5.11 -8.26 -9.62
N GLY A 211 6.01 -8.74 -10.48
CA GLY A 211 6.91 -7.88 -11.27
C GLY A 211 6.21 -6.96 -12.28
N LEU A 212 4.91 -7.16 -12.53
CA LEU A 212 4.11 -6.29 -13.38
C LEU A 212 3.58 -5.05 -12.63
N ALA A 213 3.75 -4.99 -11.29
CA ALA A 213 3.38 -3.81 -10.52
C ALA A 213 4.35 -3.57 -9.36
N LEU A 214 5.09 -2.46 -9.41
CA LEU A 214 6.18 -2.18 -8.46
C LEU A 214 5.73 -2.23 -7.01
N GLU A 215 4.54 -1.68 -6.70
CA GLU A 215 4.10 -1.66 -5.32
C GLU A 215 3.64 -3.04 -4.82
N ILE A 216 3.22 -3.95 -5.72
CA ILE A 216 2.92 -5.35 -5.37
C ILE A 216 4.24 -6.07 -5.09
N ALA A 217 5.28 -5.83 -5.89
CA ALA A 217 6.61 -6.38 -5.65
C ALA A 217 7.21 -5.89 -4.32
N LEU A 218 7.00 -4.62 -3.96
CA LEU A 218 7.47 -4.04 -2.69
C LEU A 218 6.68 -4.53 -1.47
N PHE A 219 5.35 -4.36 -1.48
CA PHE A 219 4.50 -4.55 -0.29
C PHE A 219 3.81 -5.92 -0.21
N GLY A 220 3.96 -6.74 -1.24
CA GLY A 220 3.31 -8.04 -1.34
C GLY A 220 1.79 -7.97 -1.51
N ARG A 221 1.17 -9.14 -1.52
CA ARG A 221 -0.27 -9.33 -1.71
C ARG A 221 -0.70 -10.70 -1.20
N PHE A 222 -1.97 -10.83 -0.82
CA PHE A 222 -2.62 -12.12 -0.63
C PHE A 222 -3.90 -12.25 -1.49
N LEU A 223 -3.95 -13.26 -2.36
CA LEU A 223 -5.15 -13.70 -3.06
C LEU A 223 -5.54 -15.09 -2.55
N ALA A 224 -6.57 -15.16 -1.71
CA ALA A 224 -6.90 -16.37 -0.95
C ALA A 224 -7.36 -17.56 -1.82
N GLU A 225 -7.99 -17.28 -2.96
CA GLU A 225 -8.60 -18.30 -3.82
C GLU A 225 -7.61 -18.89 -4.84
N ILE A 226 -6.44 -18.27 -5.03
CA ILE A 226 -5.42 -18.72 -5.97
C ILE A 226 -4.36 -19.54 -5.23
N PRO A 227 -4.07 -20.79 -5.65
CA PRO A 227 -2.92 -21.54 -5.16
C PRO A 227 -1.62 -20.76 -5.39
N GLY A 228 -0.85 -20.51 -4.32
CA GLY A 228 0.35 -19.67 -4.42
C GLY A 228 0.08 -18.17 -4.61
N GLY A 229 -1.17 -17.71 -4.44
CA GLY A 229 -1.56 -16.30 -4.57
C GLY A 229 -0.99 -15.35 -3.49
N ARG A 230 -0.17 -15.87 -2.58
CA ARG A 230 0.56 -15.10 -1.57
C ARG A 230 1.90 -14.64 -2.11
N ILE A 231 2.05 -13.34 -2.29
CA ILE A 231 3.33 -12.69 -2.57
C ILE A 231 3.88 -12.12 -1.26
N ARG A 232 5.10 -12.52 -0.91
CA ARG A 232 5.79 -12.02 0.28
C ARG A 232 6.21 -10.57 0.05
N SER A 233 5.95 -9.72 1.04
CA SER A 233 6.44 -8.33 1.04
C SER A 233 7.96 -8.31 1.10
N ALA A 234 8.60 -7.51 0.24
CA ALA A 234 10.01 -7.17 0.37
C ALA A 234 10.23 -6.12 1.47
N VAL A 235 9.19 -5.36 1.82
CA VAL A 235 9.23 -4.29 2.82
C VAL A 235 8.71 -4.75 4.18
N SER A 236 9.40 -4.35 5.24
CA SER A 236 8.96 -4.43 6.63
C SER A 236 8.87 -3.01 7.23
N VAL A 237 7.76 -2.68 7.89
CA VAL A 237 7.55 -1.35 8.50
C VAL A 237 7.10 -1.53 9.94
N ALA A 238 7.79 -0.88 10.87
CA ALA A 238 7.39 -0.87 12.27
C ALA A 238 6.21 0.09 12.51
N HIS A 239 5.55 -0.06 13.65
CA HIS A 239 4.71 1.04 14.16
C HIS A 239 5.62 2.25 14.44
N ALA A 240 5.19 3.45 14.04
CA ALA A 240 5.85 4.64 14.53
C ALA A 240 5.39 4.93 15.95
N LEU A 241 6.30 5.39 16.79
CA LEU A 241 6.04 5.76 18.17
C LEU A 241 6.59 7.16 18.46
N SER A 242 5.96 7.92 19.34
CA SER A 242 6.59 9.13 19.89
C SER A 242 7.73 8.75 20.83
N VAL A 243 8.83 9.48 20.74
CA VAL A 243 10.00 9.36 21.63
C VAL A 243 9.78 10.07 22.97
N ASP A 244 8.76 10.94 23.01
CA ASP A 244 8.24 11.68 24.17
C ASP A 244 6.91 11.09 24.70
N PRO A 245 6.54 11.34 25.97
CA PRO A 245 5.26 10.90 26.52
C PRO A 245 4.07 11.45 25.74
N HIS A 246 3.02 10.64 25.58
CA HIS A 246 1.80 11.07 24.90
C HIS A 246 1.06 12.13 25.69
N VAL A 247 0.69 13.22 25.01
CA VAL A 247 -0.22 14.25 25.55
C VAL A 247 -1.42 14.35 24.63
N LEU A 248 -2.60 14.03 25.20
CA LEU A 248 -3.88 14.19 24.51
C LEU A 248 -4.34 15.65 24.59
N LEU A 249 -4.55 16.26 23.45
CA LEU A 249 -5.15 17.58 23.32
C LEU A 249 -6.59 17.44 22.84
N THR A 250 -7.56 17.95 23.59
CA THR A 250 -8.95 18.04 23.15
C THR A 250 -9.20 19.41 22.56
N ASP A 251 -9.64 19.43 21.30
CA ASP A 251 -10.03 20.61 20.54
C ASP A 251 -11.55 20.66 20.42
N GLU A 252 -12.18 21.58 21.15
CA GLU A 252 -13.63 21.78 21.13
C GLU A 252 -14.00 22.81 20.06
N PHE A 253 -14.95 22.47 19.19
CA PHE A 253 -15.36 23.33 18.10
C PHE A 253 -16.88 23.43 17.99
N THR A 254 -17.33 24.56 17.43
CA THR A 254 -18.73 24.82 17.10
C THR A 254 -18.89 24.92 15.59
N ALA A 255 -20.05 24.49 15.09
CA ALA A 255 -20.51 24.81 13.75
C ALA A 255 -21.68 25.79 13.86
N LEU A 256 -21.54 26.94 13.22
CA LEU A 256 -22.58 27.96 13.14
C LEU A 256 -23.52 27.64 11.97
N ASP A 257 -24.79 28.01 12.13
CA ASP A 257 -25.78 28.01 11.06
C ASP A 257 -25.92 29.44 10.55
N ASP A 258 -25.45 29.67 9.32
CA ASP A 258 -25.42 30.98 8.68
C ASP A 258 -26.82 31.59 8.47
N TRP A 259 -27.88 30.77 8.46
CA TRP A 259 -29.27 31.25 8.32
C TRP A 259 -29.97 31.48 9.67
N ASN A 260 -29.39 31.05 10.78
CA ASN A 260 -29.93 31.28 12.12
C ASN A 260 -29.57 32.67 12.67
N THR A 261 -30.09 33.71 12.03
CA THR A 261 -29.80 35.13 12.35
C THR A 261 -30.65 35.72 13.48
N GLY A 262 -31.62 34.98 14.03
CA GLY A 262 -32.64 35.52 14.94
C GLY A 262 -32.50 35.19 16.43
N GLY A 263 -31.63 34.24 16.82
CA GLY A 263 -31.41 33.88 18.24
C GLY A 263 -32.63 33.29 18.98
N ILE A 264 -33.74 33.01 18.29
CA ILE A 264 -34.99 32.47 18.88
C ILE A 264 -34.85 30.99 19.23
N ILE A 265 -33.98 30.27 18.51
CA ILE A 265 -33.63 28.86 18.74
C ILE A 265 -32.09 28.84 18.76
N GLY A 266 -31.48 28.35 19.84
CA GLY A 266 -30.05 28.54 20.18
C GLY A 266 -29.07 28.54 19.00
N SER A 267 -28.16 29.51 18.99
CA SER A 267 -27.23 29.84 17.88
C SER A 267 -26.08 28.84 17.65
N VAL A 268 -26.13 27.64 18.26
CA VAL A 268 -25.10 26.61 18.09
C VAL A 268 -25.71 25.42 17.36
N GLY A 269 -25.39 25.27 16.06
CA GLY A 269 -25.94 24.21 15.22
C GLY A 269 -25.38 22.82 15.58
N MET A 270 -24.12 22.76 16.03
CA MET A 270 -23.48 21.53 16.54
C MET A 270 -22.27 21.88 17.42
N LEU A 271 -22.13 21.18 18.55
CA LEU A 271 -20.91 21.11 19.35
C LEU A 271 -20.18 19.80 19.02
N GLY A 272 -18.87 19.88 18.85
CA GLY A 272 -18.03 18.71 18.63
C GLY A 272 -16.70 18.83 19.34
N ALA A 273 -16.07 17.69 19.59
CA ALA A 273 -14.71 17.61 20.08
C ALA A 273 -13.87 16.78 19.11
N GLN A 274 -12.61 17.18 18.96
CA GLN A 274 -11.60 16.42 18.24
C GLN A 274 -10.40 16.19 19.15
N HIS A 275 -9.86 14.98 19.10
CA HIS A 275 -8.68 14.63 19.88
C HIS A 275 -7.43 14.65 19.00
N LEU A 276 -6.44 15.39 19.46
CA LEU A 276 -5.19 15.70 18.78
C LEU A 276 -4.01 15.27 19.65
N SER A 277 -2.85 15.14 19.04
CA SER A 277 -1.60 14.88 19.75
C SER A 277 -0.44 15.56 19.05
N SER A 278 0.57 15.89 19.83
CA SER A 278 1.87 16.38 19.36
C SER A 278 2.95 15.39 19.80
N GLY A 279 4.10 15.43 19.15
CA GLY A 279 5.26 14.65 19.56
C GLY A 279 6.27 14.44 18.44
N THR A 280 7.42 13.89 18.79
CA THR A 280 8.47 13.51 17.84
C THR A 280 8.38 12.02 17.54
N LEU A 281 7.98 11.67 16.32
CA LEU A 281 7.77 10.30 15.91
C LEU A 281 9.07 9.68 15.41
N TYR A 282 9.48 8.56 16.03
CA TYR A 282 10.45 7.65 15.46
C TYR A 282 9.76 6.67 14.50
N ARG A 283 10.27 6.60 13.27
CA ARG A 283 9.80 5.72 12.21
C ARG A 283 10.95 4.83 11.74
N TRP A 284 10.63 3.56 11.50
CA TRP A 284 11.54 2.60 10.95
C TRP A 284 10.88 1.79 9.83
N ALA A 285 11.61 1.61 8.74
CA ALA A 285 11.25 0.71 7.66
C ALA A 285 12.49 0.05 7.07
N CYS A 286 12.29 -1.12 6.48
CA CYS A 286 13.34 -1.90 5.85
C CYS A 286 12.85 -2.49 4.54
N LEU A 287 13.68 -2.43 3.50
CA LEU A 287 13.54 -3.14 2.25
C LEU A 287 14.56 -4.29 2.18
N ASN A 288 14.08 -5.50 1.87
CA ASN A 288 14.92 -6.65 1.54
C ASN A 288 15.16 -6.68 0.03
N ARG A 289 16.40 -6.43 -0.38
CA ARG A 289 16.81 -6.31 -1.78
C ARG A 289 16.70 -7.62 -2.56
N ARG A 290 16.97 -8.76 -1.91
CA ARG A 290 16.84 -10.09 -2.51
C ARG A 290 15.38 -10.44 -2.76
N GLN A 291 14.51 -10.25 -1.75
CA GLN A 291 13.09 -10.53 -1.89
C GLN A 291 12.42 -9.67 -2.97
N LEU A 292 12.85 -8.41 -3.11
CA LEU A 292 12.37 -7.53 -4.17
C LEU A 292 12.70 -8.09 -5.56
N ARG A 293 13.95 -8.49 -5.79
CA ARG A 293 14.38 -9.11 -7.06
C ARG A 293 13.66 -10.42 -7.36
N GLU A 294 13.45 -11.28 -6.35
CA GLU A 294 12.65 -12.50 -6.49
C GLU A 294 11.21 -12.18 -6.93
N ASN A 295 10.60 -11.14 -6.36
CA ASN A 295 9.25 -10.71 -6.74
C ASN A 295 9.22 -10.12 -8.16
N LEU A 296 10.21 -9.33 -8.55
CA LEU A 296 10.30 -8.74 -9.89
C LEU A 296 10.52 -9.80 -10.96
N ALA A 297 11.43 -10.75 -10.72
CA ALA A 297 11.75 -11.84 -11.65
C ALA A 297 10.58 -12.78 -11.91
N ALA A 298 9.59 -12.85 -11.01
CA ALA A 298 8.41 -13.70 -11.17
C ALA A 298 7.53 -13.34 -12.39
N SER A 299 7.71 -12.16 -13.01
CA SER A 299 7.08 -11.80 -14.28
C SER A 299 7.71 -12.46 -15.51
N GLY A 300 8.90 -13.06 -15.35
CA GLY A 300 9.71 -13.58 -16.45
C GLY A 300 10.58 -12.52 -17.13
N ALA A 301 10.73 -11.35 -16.52
CA ALA A 301 11.67 -10.31 -16.97
C ALA A 301 13.12 -10.82 -16.97
N SER A 302 13.93 -10.28 -17.87
CA SER A 302 15.37 -10.53 -17.92
C SER A 302 16.06 -10.00 -16.66
N HIS A 303 17.29 -10.46 -16.42
CA HIS A 303 18.09 -10.01 -15.29
C HIS A 303 18.25 -8.48 -15.28
N ASP A 304 18.54 -7.88 -16.43
CA ASP A 304 18.81 -6.44 -16.52
C ASP A 304 17.54 -5.61 -16.27
N GLU A 305 16.39 -6.04 -16.78
CA GLU A 305 15.09 -5.43 -16.48
C GLU A 305 14.74 -5.53 -14.99
N VAL A 306 15.06 -6.66 -14.34
CA VAL A 306 14.85 -6.85 -12.91
C VAL A 306 15.73 -5.91 -12.09
N GLU A 307 17.00 -5.74 -12.46
CA GLU A 307 17.91 -4.84 -11.76
C GLU A 307 17.50 -3.37 -11.91
N GLU A 308 17.12 -2.94 -13.11
CA GLU A 308 16.61 -1.59 -13.35
C GLU A 308 15.34 -1.31 -12.53
N ALA A 309 14.38 -2.24 -12.56
CA ALA A 309 13.15 -2.13 -11.78
C ALA A 309 13.42 -2.15 -10.26
N ALA A 310 14.41 -2.93 -9.80
CA ALA A 310 14.79 -3.02 -8.40
C ALA A 310 15.40 -1.70 -7.90
N GLN A 311 16.32 -1.10 -8.66
CA GLN A 311 16.93 0.20 -8.33
C GLN A 311 15.87 1.31 -8.28
N ARG A 312 14.99 1.36 -9.28
CA ARG A 312 13.87 2.30 -9.32
C ARG A 312 12.93 2.12 -8.12
N ALA A 313 12.55 0.88 -7.81
CA ALA A 313 11.68 0.58 -6.67
C ALA A 313 12.33 0.93 -5.32
N GLU A 314 13.64 0.70 -5.17
CA GLU A 314 14.41 1.07 -3.98
C GLU A 314 14.38 2.59 -3.76
N HIS A 315 14.72 3.37 -4.78
CA HIS A 315 14.69 4.83 -4.74
C HIS A 315 13.30 5.39 -4.41
N LEU A 316 12.27 4.83 -5.04
CA LEU A 316 10.88 5.21 -4.76
C LEU A 316 10.50 4.87 -3.33
N PHE A 317 10.91 3.71 -2.82
CA PHE A 317 10.65 3.28 -1.46
C PHE A 317 11.34 4.18 -0.42
N THR A 318 12.64 4.41 -0.52
CA THR A 318 13.43 5.22 0.43
C THR A 318 12.88 6.65 0.49
N THR A 319 12.56 7.23 -0.67
CA THR A 319 11.99 8.57 -0.77
C THR A 319 10.57 8.61 -0.17
N ALA A 320 9.69 7.68 -0.57
CA ALA A 320 8.31 7.67 -0.11
C ALA A 320 8.19 7.48 1.41
N ILE A 321 8.94 6.53 1.97
CA ILE A 321 8.82 6.20 3.39
C ILE A 321 9.40 7.30 4.29
N THR A 322 10.39 8.04 3.79
CA THR A 322 11.00 9.18 4.47
C THR A 322 10.04 10.37 4.53
N TYR A 323 9.44 10.75 3.40
CA TYR A 323 8.73 12.03 3.32
C TYR A 323 7.21 11.95 3.44
N THR A 324 6.61 10.79 3.23
CA THR A 324 5.15 10.68 3.30
C THR A 324 4.66 10.45 4.74
N LEU A 325 3.52 11.06 5.07
CA LEU A 325 2.82 10.87 6.35
C LEU A 325 1.34 10.54 6.08
N PRO A 326 0.65 9.88 7.02
CA PRO A 326 -0.80 9.67 6.91
C PRO A 326 -1.55 11.00 6.82
N ASN A 327 -2.57 11.05 5.97
CA ASN A 327 -3.37 12.26 5.73
C ASN A 327 -4.69 12.30 6.52
N ALA A 328 -4.82 11.50 7.58
CA ALA A 328 -6.04 11.48 8.38
C ALA A 328 -6.26 12.85 9.05
N ARG A 329 -7.41 13.48 8.77
CA ARG A 329 -7.78 14.83 9.24
C ARG A 329 -6.77 15.94 8.87
N SER A 330 -5.88 15.70 7.92
CA SER A 330 -4.81 16.65 7.55
C SER A 330 -5.32 18.00 7.06
N SER A 331 -6.49 18.03 6.41
CA SER A 331 -7.10 19.28 5.92
C SER A 331 -7.54 20.22 7.04
N ARG A 332 -7.75 19.71 8.25
CA ARG A 332 -8.16 20.50 9.43
C ARG A 332 -6.99 20.85 10.34
N THR A 333 -5.95 20.02 10.36
CA THR A 333 -4.85 20.11 11.35
C THR A 333 -3.48 20.39 10.74
N GLY A 334 -3.35 20.50 9.42
CA GLY A 334 -2.07 20.79 8.77
C GLY A 334 -0.97 19.74 9.05
N SER A 335 -1.27 18.46 8.87
CA SER A 335 -0.41 17.36 9.38
C SER A 335 0.84 17.02 8.55
N ALA A 336 1.29 17.92 7.65
CA ALA A 336 2.48 17.71 6.84
C ALA A 336 3.71 18.26 7.58
N ALA A 337 4.72 17.42 7.75
CA ALA A 337 5.98 17.78 8.39
C ALA A 337 7.15 17.08 7.71
N LEU A 338 8.29 17.77 7.61
CA LEU A 338 9.54 17.16 7.16
C LEU A 338 10.21 16.43 8.33
N PRO A 339 10.96 15.36 8.06
CA PRO A 339 11.80 14.76 9.08
C PRO A 339 12.85 15.76 9.59
N THR A 340 13.03 15.80 10.92
CA THR A 340 14.14 16.53 11.55
C THR A 340 15.44 15.76 11.38
N LEU A 341 15.40 14.43 11.38
CA LEU A 341 16.49 13.56 11.00
C LEU A 341 15.96 12.45 10.10
N SER A 342 16.63 12.20 8.98
CA SER A 342 16.40 11.01 8.16
C SER A 342 17.72 10.33 7.85
N ILE A 343 17.81 9.04 8.10
CA ILE A 343 18.95 8.19 7.76
C ILE A 343 18.42 7.06 6.87
N ALA A 344 18.95 6.95 5.66
CA ALA A 344 18.70 5.84 4.75
C ALA A 344 20.03 5.16 4.48
N ALA A 345 20.16 3.90 4.89
CA ALA A 345 21.43 3.20 4.87
C ALA A 345 21.25 1.73 4.49
N THR A 346 22.31 1.11 3.99
CA THR A 346 22.35 -0.32 3.73
C THR A 346 22.91 -1.08 4.92
N SER A 347 22.49 -2.33 5.07
CA SER A 347 22.97 -3.25 6.11
C SER A 347 22.80 -4.69 5.65
N ASP A 348 23.56 -5.60 6.26
CA ASP A 348 23.38 -7.05 6.09
C ASP A 348 22.32 -7.62 7.03
N ILE A 349 21.85 -6.82 8.01
CA ILE A 349 20.81 -7.20 8.97
C ILE A 349 19.78 -6.09 9.14
N ALA A 350 18.50 -6.47 9.23
CA ALA A 350 17.40 -5.53 9.40
C ALA A 350 17.14 -5.22 10.89
N LEU A 351 17.89 -4.28 11.48
CA LEU A 351 17.72 -3.86 12.87
C LEU A 351 16.96 -2.54 13.01
N THR A 352 16.11 -2.46 14.04
CA THR A 352 15.48 -1.20 14.48
C THR A 352 16.28 -0.59 15.63
N ALA A 353 16.30 0.74 15.70
CA ALA A 353 16.85 1.51 16.81
C ALA A 353 15.79 1.94 17.84
N ALA A 354 14.63 1.28 17.88
CA ALA A 354 13.57 1.62 18.85
C ALA A 354 14.04 1.57 20.31
N ALA A 355 15.01 0.72 20.64
CA ALA A 355 15.60 0.63 21.97
C ALA A 355 16.27 1.93 22.44
N ALA A 356 16.71 2.81 21.52
CA ALA A 356 17.23 4.14 21.86
C ALA A 356 16.19 5.02 22.58
N TYR A 357 14.91 4.67 22.49
CA TYR A 357 13.78 5.40 23.06
C TYR A 357 13.02 4.60 24.11
N GLU A 358 13.60 3.51 24.63
CA GLU A 358 12.99 2.76 25.73
C GLU A 358 12.69 3.71 26.89
N THR A 359 13.68 4.47 27.35
CA THR A 359 13.46 5.59 28.26
C THR A 359 12.90 6.80 27.51
N ALA A 360 11.77 7.34 27.97
CA ALA A 360 11.18 8.56 27.45
C ALA A 360 12.12 9.76 27.48
N ILE A 361 11.97 10.63 26.47
CA ILE A 361 12.61 11.92 26.40
C ILE A 361 11.57 12.98 26.78
N ASP A 362 11.92 13.86 27.70
CA ASP A 362 11.03 14.97 28.06
C ASP A 362 10.97 16.00 26.92
N PRO A 363 9.79 16.54 26.59
CA PRO A 363 9.69 17.58 25.57
C PRO A 363 10.48 18.86 25.94
N PRO A 364 11.13 19.54 24.96
CA PRO A 364 11.18 19.23 23.53
C PRO A 364 12.21 18.13 23.19
N ALA A 365 11.75 17.06 22.55
CA ALA A 365 12.55 15.85 22.37
C ALA A 365 13.37 15.76 21.07
N GLY A 366 13.21 16.68 20.12
CA GLY A 366 13.69 16.52 18.74
C GLY A 366 15.20 16.31 18.59
N GLU A 367 16.00 17.12 19.29
CA GLU A 367 17.47 17.09 19.21
C GLU A 367 18.05 15.92 20.01
N GLU A 368 17.63 15.77 21.27
CA GLU A 368 18.06 14.64 22.09
C GLU A 368 17.68 13.30 21.44
N ALA A 369 16.53 13.23 20.76
CA ALA A 369 16.15 12.02 20.03
C ALA A 369 17.11 11.70 18.87
N ALA A 370 17.62 12.74 18.19
CA ALA A 370 18.59 12.59 17.11
C ALA A 370 19.95 12.15 17.65
N GLU A 371 20.41 12.72 18.77
CA GLU A 371 21.62 12.30 19.47
C GLU A 371 21.54 10.85 19.91
N ARG A 372 20.45 10.44 20.58
CA ARG A 372 20.27 9.04 21.02
C ARG A 372 20.20 8.07 19.85
N LEU A 373 19.55 8.44 18.73
CA LEU A 373 19.49 7.60 17.54
C LEU A 373 20.88 7.34 16.96
N THR A 374 21.62 8.42 16.75
CA THR A 374 22.93 8.37 16.11
C THR A 374 23.94 7.65 16.99
N ALA A 375 23.97 7.92 18.29
CA ALA A 375 24.78 7.18 19.25
C ALA A 375 24.48 5.67 19.26
N TYR A 376 23.19 5.29 19.21
CA TYR A 376 22.77 3.89 19.16
C TYR A 376 23.23 3.22 17.85
N LEU A 377 23.03 3.86 16.71
CA LEU A 377 23.43 3.32 15.40
C LEU A 377 24.95 3.19 15.28
N THR A 378 25.71 4.16 15.78
CA THR A 378 27.18 4.12 15.84
C THR A 378 27.66 2.96 16.71
N SER A 379 27.05 2.80 17.89
CA SER A 379 27.41 1.71 18.81
C SER A 379 27.08 0.33 18.25
N ALA A 380 25.97 0.21 17.52
CA ALA A 380 25.57 -1.05 16.89
C ALA A 380 26.43 -1.43 15.67
N ALA A 381 27.11 -0.46 15.04
CA ALA A 381 28.11 -0.65 13.98
C ALA A 381 27.72 -1.68 12.88
N HIS A 382 26.47 -1.63 12.42
CA HIS A 382 25.90 -2.60 11.46
C HIS A 382 25.51 -1.99 10.11
N LEU A 383 25.76 -0.69 9.92
CA LEU A 383 25.47 0.01 8.66
C LEU A 383 26.69 -0.09 7.73
N ASN A 384 26.44 -0.33 6.45
CA ASN A 384 27.48 -0.50 5.44
C ASN A 384 27.75 0.78 4.65
N GLY A 385 26.76 1.66 4.54
CA GLY A 385 26.85 2.94 3.84
C GLY A 385 25.47 3.57 3.68
N GLY A 386 25.41 4.86 3.37
CA GLY A 386 24.12 5.53 3.16
C GLY A 386 24.19 7.04 3.30
N THR A 387 23.01 7.65 3.35
CA THR A 387 22.85 9.08 3.50
C THR A 387 22.13 9.45 4.78
N ALA A 388 22.52 10.58 5.36
CA ALA A 388 21.85 11.19 6.48
C ALA A 388 21.54 12.64 6.17
N ARG A 389 20.37 13.10 6.60
CA ARG A 389 19.95 14.50 6.50
C ARG A 389 19.47 14.99 7.86
N TRP A 390 20.06 16.09 8.30
CA TRP A 390 19.68 16.80 9.51
C TRP A 390 18.95 18.10 9.14
N LEU A 391 17.80 18.32 9.76
CA LEU A 391 17.02 19.54 9.69
C LEU A 391 16.75 19.98 11.13
N SER A 392 17.66 20.81 11.63
CA SER A 392 17.66 21.26 13.02
C SER A 392 16.40 22.05 13.36
N PRO A 393 15.67 21.70 14.43
CA PRO A 393 14.55 22.50 14.92
C PRO A 393 14.97 23.89 15.43
N THR A 394 16.18 24.01 15.99
CA THR A 394 16.68 25.25 16.62
C THR A 394 17.84 25.91 15.87
N GLY A 395 18.41 25.23 14.87
CA GLY A 395 19.63 25.66 14.20
C GLY A 395 20.92 25.08 14.79
N ALA A 396 20.82 24.18 15.77
CA ALA A 396 21.94 23.37 16.26
C ALA A 396 22.59 22.51 15.15
N ASP A 397 23.89 22.29 15.30
CA ASP A 397 24.67 21.42 14.41
C ASP A 397 24.14 19.98 14.40
N ALA A 398 24.49 19.23 13.36
CA ALA A 398 24.12 17.82 13.27
C ALA A 398 24.78 17.02 14.41
N PRO A 399 24.05 16.06 15.03
CA PRO A 399 24.66 15.15 16.00
C PRO A 399 25.75 14.30 15.32
N PRO A 400 26.71 13.74 16.08
CA PRO A 400 27.73 12.85 15.54
C PRO A 400 27.11 11.63 14.85
N LEU A 401 27.23 11.57 13.52
CA LEU A 401 26.68 10.50 12.70
C LEU A 401 27.69 9.34 12.55
N PRO A 402 27.23 8.09 12.33
CA PRO A 402 28.11 6.99 11.96
C PRO A 402 29.00 7.35 10.75
N ASP A 403 30.30 7.07 10.81
CA ASP A 403 31.30 7.46 9.81
C ASP A 403 31.01 6.93 8.39
N VAL A 404 30.23 5.86 8.28
CA VAL A 404 29.80 5.24 7.02
C VAL A 404 28.71 6.04 6.29
N LEU A 405 28.10 7.03 6.95
CA LEU A 405 27.04 7.84 6.39
C LEU A 405 27.58 9.14 5.81
N THR A 406 27.16 9.47 4.60
CA THR A 406 27.40 10.80 4.02
C THR A 406 26.31 11.76 4.48
N VAL A 407 26.71 12.89 5.07
CA VAL A 407 25.78 13.96 5.45
C VAL A 407 25.43 14.77 4.21
N GLU A 408 24.15 14.80 3.88
CA GLU A 408 23.66 15.62 2.79
C GLU A 408 23.59 17.08 3.22
N GLY A 409 24.23 17.98 2.46
CA GLY A 409 24.15 19.43 2.69
C GLY A 409 22.72 19.97 2.59
N HIS A 410 22.47 21.07 3.31
CA HIS A 410 21.18 21.74 3.46
C HIS A 410 20.55 22.21 2.14
#